data_AF-A0A6J0KVE6-F1
#
_entry.id   AF-A0A6J0KVE6-F1
#
_cell.length_a   1.000
_cell.length_b   1.000
_cell.length_c   1.000
_cell.angle_alpha   90.00
_cell.angle_beta   90.00
_cell.angle_gamma   90.00
#
_symmetry.space_group_name_H-M   'P 1'
#
loop_
_entity.id
_entity.type
_entity.pdbx_description
1 polymer ?
#
loop_
_entity_poly.entity_id
_entity_poly.type
_entity_poly.pdbx_seq_one_letter_code
_entity_poly.pdbx_strand_id
1 'polypeptide(L)'
;MKIAIEGCMHGDLDNVYKTIQHHEQIHNTKVDLLLCCGDFQAVRNEKDMDSLSVPIKYREMKSFWKYYSGQELAPVPTLFIGGNHEASNYLWELYYGGWAATNIYFLGYAGVVKFGNLRIGGLSGIYNGRDYHSGHFERPPYNKNTIRSVYHVREYDVHKLMQLEEPLDIFLSHDWPVGITDYGDSKSLIQQKPDFQEEIEARTLGSKPAALLLEKLKPRYWFSAHLHCKFAASVQHGGSDGSVTKFLALDKCGPGKKFLQIIDIKSEPGPFEVLYDEEWLAITRKFNSVFPLTERRANFSSATMNIQESREWVRKKLEERQFKPFEFVRTVPAYNPSQPFFDSIPDNPQNPQTVSLLELLGLPYLLDTPSPVTGEKIAIPASLASSDFKTYDSEEIPIDDIDDLEEIAEAKGDDPTRE
;
A
#
# COMPACT_ATOMS: atom_id res chain seq x y z
N MET A 1 -9.27 12.24 -17.96
CA MET A 1 -9.55 11.22 -16.93
C MET A 1 -9.72 11.91 -15.59
N LYS A 2 -10.75 11.55 -14.84
CA LYS A 2 -10.95 11.97 -13.44
C LYS A 2 -10.50 10.86 -12.51
N ILE A 3 -9.57 11.17 -11.63
CA ILE A 3 -8.99 10.19 -10.71
C ILE A 3 -9.28 10.64 -9.28
N ALA A 4 -9.92 9.79 -8.51
CA ALA A 4 -10.05 9.95 -7.07
C ALA A 4 -8.80 9.43 -6.38
N ILE A 5 -8.23 10.24 -5.49
CA ILE A 5 -7.11 9.86 -4.63
C ILE A 5 -7.66 9.74 -3.21
N GLU A 6 -7.37 8.63 -2.56
CA GLU A 6 -7.78 8.31 -1.20
C GLU A 6 -6.54 8.04 -0.35
N GLY A 7 -6.57 8.51 0.91
CA GLY A 7 -5.50 8.37 1.89
C GLY A 7 -5.41 6.97 2.49
N CYS A 8 -5.88 6.82 3.73
CA CYS A 8 -5.96 5.53 4.44
C CYS A 8 -7.41 5.02 4.48
N MET A 9 -7.64 3.85 3.89
CA MET A 9 -8.99 3.29 3.74
C MET A 9 -9.54 2.69 5.06
N HIS A 10 -8.70 2.03 5.85
CA HIS A 10 -9.05 1.24 7.05
C HIS A 10 -10.29 0.34 6.86
N GLY A 11 -10.41 -0.25 5.66
CA GLY A 11 -11.53 -1.13 5.29
C GLY A 11 -12.88 -0.43 5.04
N ASP A 12 -12.95 0.91 5.05
CA ASP A 12 -14.19 1.69 4.88
C ASP A 12 -14.57 1.95 3.41
N LEU A 13 -14.49 0.89 2.59
CA LEU A 13 -14.76 0.94 1.15
C LEU A 13 -16.17 1.47 0.85
N ASP A 14 -17.16 1.03 1.64
CA ASP A 14 -18.57 1.40 1.45
C ASP A 14 -18.76 2.93 1.51
N ASN A 15 -18.13 3.63 2.45
CA ASN A 15 -18.27 5.08 2.58
C ASN A 15 -17.46 5.84 1.53
N VAL A 16 -16.26 5.36 1.18
CA VAL A 16 -15.46 5.96 0.10
C VAL A 16 -16.21 5.87 -1.23
N TYR A 17 -16.74 4.71 -1.59
CA TYR A 17 -17.50 4.53 -2.82
C TYR A 17 -18.79 5.35 -2.85
N LYS A 18 -19.54 5.41 -1.75
CA LYS A 18 -20.72 6.29 -1.63
C LYS A 18 -20.34 7.77 -1.82
N THR A 19 -19.21 8.20 -1.27
CA THR A 19 -18.71 9.58 -1.41
C THR A 19 -18.39 9.89 -2.88
N ILE A 20 -17.73 8.96 -3.58
CA ILE A 20 -17.45 9.09 -5.03
C ILE A 20 -18.75 9.18 -5.81
N GLN A 21 -19.69 8.25 -5.59
CA GLN A 21 -20.98 8.25 -6.29
C GLN A 21 -21.79 9.53 -6.03
N HIS A 22 -21.76 10.05 -4.81
CA HIS A 22 -22.41 11.31 -4.47
C HIS A 22 -21.78 12.49 -5.22
N HIS A 23 -20.45 12.54 -5.30
CA HIS A 23 -19.75 13.54 -6.11
C HIS A 23 -20.10 13.41 -7.60
N GLU A 24 -20.13 12.19 -8.16
CA GLU A 24 -20.54 11.95 -9.54
C GLU A 24 -21.95 12.49 -9.84
N GLN A 25 -22.90 12.28 -8.92
CA GLN A 25 -24.27 12.76 -9.03
C GLN A 25 -24.35 14.28 -9.01
N ILE A 26 -23.69 14.95 -8.05
CA ILE A 26 -23.73 16.41 -7.90
C ILE A 26 -23.07 17.10 -9.10
N HIS A 27 -21.94 16.58 -9.57
CA HIS A 27 -21.14 17.22 -10.61
C HIS A 27 -21.47 16.70 -12.02
N ASN A 28 -22.44 15.80 -12.16
CA ASN A 28 -22.80 15.12 -13.41
C ASN A 28 -21.57 14.64 -14.19
N THR A 29 -20.72 13.90 -13.49
CA THR A 29 -19.43 13.42 -14.01
C THR A 29 -19.19 11.97 -13.63
N LYS A 30 -18.20 11.33 -14.25
CA LYS A 30 -17.69 10.03 -13.83
C LYS A 30 -16.26 10.11 -13.31
N VAL A 31 -15.97 9.36 -12.27
CA VAL A 31 -14.62 9.05 -11.82
C VAL A 31 -14.18 7.79 -12.53
N ASP A 32 -13.02 7.85 -13.18
CA ASP A 32 -12.51 6.78 -14.02
C ASP A 32 -11.65 5.78 -13.24
N LEU A 33 -11.01 6.24 -12.15
CA LEU A 33 -10.09 5.45 -11.33
C LEU A 33 -10.08 5.97 -9.88
N LEU A 34 -10.04 5.06 -8.92
CA LEU A 34 -9.72 5.31 -7.52
C LEU A 34 -8.30 4.79 -7.22
N LEU A 35 -7.44 5.65 -6.66
CA LEU A 35 -6.12 5.30 -6.15
C LEU A 35 -6.14 5.37 -4.62
N CYS A 36 -5.86 4.25 -3.95
CA CYS A 36 -5.78 4.15 -2.49
C CYS A 36 -4.31 4.04 -2.07
N CYS A 37 -3.88 4.94 -1.18
CA CYS A 37 -2.48 5.06 -0.79
C CYS A 37 -2.08 4.11 0.37
N GLY A 38 -2.96 3.22 0.80
CA GLY A 38 -2.65 2.14 1.74
C GLY A 38 -3.67 1.99 2.85
N ASP A 39 -3.31 1.17 3.83
CA ASP A 39 -4.22 0.71 4.89
C ASP A 39 -5.56 0.25 4.31
N PHE A 40 -5.51 -0.51 3.21
CA PHE A 40 -6.68 -0.94 2.47
C PHE A 40 -7.53 -1.91 3.28
N GLN A 41 -6.87 -2.74 4.08
CA GLN A 41 -7.46 -3.74 4.96
C GLN A 41 -8.27 -4.78 4.17
N ALA A 42 -7.61 -5.47 3.25
CA ALA A 42 -8.18 -6.51 2.38
C ALA A 42 -8.55 -7.83 3.10
N VAL A 43 -9.30 -7.75 4.21
CA VAL A 43 -9.68 -8.91 5.04
C VAL A 43 -10.82 -9.70 4.38
N ARG A 44 -10.56 -10.94 3.99
CA ARG A 44 -11.53 -11.81 3.29
C ARG A 44 -12.44 -12.56 4.26
N ASN A 45 -11.89 -12.98 5.40
CA ASN A 45 -12.56 -13.78 6.43
C ASN A 45 -11.89 -13.60 7.81
N GLU A 46 -12.41 -14.29 8.83
CA GLU A 46 -11.92 -14.18 10.21
C GLU A 46 -10.45 -14.60 10.37
N LYS A 47 -9.95 -15.57 9.57
CA LYS A 47 -8.55 -16.03 9.65
C LYS A 47 -7.56 -14.95 9.21
N ASP A 48 -7.95 -14.10 8.25
CA ASP A 48 -7.10 -12.97 7.83
C ASP A 48 -6.88 -11.94 8.95
N MET A 49 -7.77 -11.90 9.96
CA MET A 49 -7.63 -10.98 11.11
C MET A 49 -6.41 -11.30 11.97
N ASP A 50 -5.94 -12.56 11.97
CA ASP A 50 -4.69 -12.95 12.63
C ASP A 50 -3.46 -12.37 11.94
N SER A 51 -3.62 -11.95 10.70
CA SER A 51 -2.59 -11.33 9.85
C SER A 51 -2.71 -9.81 9.77
N LEU A 52 -3.58 -9.20 10.59
CA LEU A 52 -3.77 -7.76 10.71
C LEU A 52 -3.01 -7.20 11.91
N SER A 53 -2.07 -6.28 11.68
CA SER A 53 -1.31 -5.61 12.74
C SER A 53 -2.10 -4.47 13.38
N VAL A 54 -3.23 -4.82 14.00
CA VAL A 54 -4.11 -3.90 14.73
C VAL A 54 -4.36 -4.47 16.13
N PRO A 55 -4.34 -3.66 17.20
CA PRO A 55 -4.68 -4.12 18.54
C PRO A 55 -6.05 -4.82 18.56
N ILE A 56 -6.15 -5.97 19.22
CA ILE A 56 -7.34 -6.86 19.17
C ILE A 56 -8.66 -6.10 19.39
N LYS A 57 -8.69 -5.13 20.32
CA LYS A 57 -9.89 -4.34 20.63
C LYS A 57 -10.41 -3.46 19.49
N TYR A 58 -9.57 -3.16 18.48
CA TYR A 58 -9.89 -2.31 17.33
C TYR A 58 -10.07 -3.11 16.03
N ARG A 59 -9.92 -4.44 16.08
CA ARG A 59 -10.07 -5.28 14.89
C ARG A 59 -11.54 -5.40 14.50
N GLU A 60 -11.86 -5.01 13.27
CA GLU A 60 -13.19 -5.17 12.69
C GLU A 60 -13.11 -5.77 11.28
N MET A 61 -14.07 -6.65 10.93
CA MET A 61 -14.13 -7.27 9.60
C MET A 61 -14.36 -6.25 8.47
N LYS A 62 -14.90 -5.08 8.81
CA LYS A 62 -15.28 -4.00 7.87
C LYS A 62 -16.04 -4.53 6.65
N SER A 63 -15.73 -4.06 5.44
CA SER A 63 -16.55 -4.26 4.25
C SER A 63 -15.88 -5.03 3.09
N PHE A 64 -14.56 -5.20 3.09
CA PHE A 64 -13.84 -5.80 1.95
C PHE A 64 -14.35 -7.21 1.56
N TRP A 65 -14.68 -8.05 2.53
CA TRP A 65 -15.21 -9.40 2.30
C TRP A 65 -16.46 -9.43 1.40
N LYS A 66 -17.27 -8.37 1.37
CA LYS A 66 -18.43 -8.24 0.48
C LYS A 66 -18.02 -8.13 -0.98
N TYR A 67 -16.97 -7.35 -1.26
CA TYR A 67 -16.39 -7.19 -2.59
C TYR A 67 -15.64 -8.46 -3.02
N TYR A 68 -14.88 -9.06 -2.11
CA TYR A 68 -14.20 -10.33 -2.35
C TYR A 68 -15.18 -11.47 -2.69
N SER A 69 -16.33 -11.53 -2.00
CA SER A 69 -17.36 -12.55 -2.24
C SER A 69 -18.18 -12.32 -3.51
N GLY A 70 -18.18 -11.10 -4.05
CA GLY A 70 -19.04 -10.66 -5.15
C GLY A 70 -20.46 -10.25 -4.72
N GLN A 71 -20.70 -10.12 -3.41
CA GLN A 71 -21.96 -9.57 -2.88
C GLN A 71 -22.10 -8.08 -3.21
N GLU A 72 -20.98 -7.35 -3.22
CA GLU A 72 -20.88 -5.97 -3.68
C GLU A 72 -19.89 -5.88 -4.86
N LEU A 73 -20.06 -4.89 -5.73
CA LEU A 73 -19.16 -4.62 -6.83
C LEU A 73 -18.54 -3.23 -6.66
N ALA A 74 -17.22 -3.12 -6.81
CA ALA A 74 -16.55 -1.82 -6.79
C ALA A 74 -17.05 -0.98 -7.99
N PRO A 75 -17.69 0.18 -7.74
CA PRO A 75 -18.37 0.96 -8.79
C PRO A 75 -17.41 1.70 -9.72
N VAL A 76 -16.14 1.81 -9.34
CA VAL A 76 -15.04 2.42 -10.08
C VAL A 76 -13.85 1.46 -10.02
N PRO A 77 -13.03 1.34 -11.08
CA PRO A 77 -11.75 0.64 -10.97
C PRO A 77 -10.94 1.20 -9.80
N THR A 78 -10.51 0.32 -8.92
CA THR A 78 -9.77 0.70 -7.71
C THR A 78 -8.39 0.08 -7.76
N LEU A 79 -7.35 0.89 -7.64
CA LEU A 79 -5.96 0.45 -7.51
C LEU A 79 -5.43 0.86 -6.14
N PHE A 80 -4.79 -0.07 -5.45
CA PHE A 80 -4.24 0.19 -4.12
C PHE A 80 -2.84 -0.36 -3.93
N ILE A 81 -2.09 0.26 -3.03
CA ILE A 81 -0.87 -0.27 -2.40
C ILE A 81 -1.19 -0.67 -0.96
N GLY A 82 -0.32 -1.45 -0.31
CA GLY A 82 -0.48 -1.81 1.10
C GLY A 82 0.07 -0.74 2.04
N GLY A 83 -0.54 -0.59 3.21
CA GLY A 83 0.02 0.15 4.36
C GLY A 83 0.50 -0.79 5.47
N ASN A 84 0.31 -0.41 6.73
CA ASN A 84 0.62 -1.21 7.92
C ASN A 84 -0.60 -1.95 8.50
N HIS A 85 -1.82 -1.56 8.15
CA HIS A 85 -3.06 -2.23 8.57
C HIS A 85 -3.64 -3.11 7.47
N GLU A 86 -2.92 -4.19 7.15
CA GLU A 86 -3.28 -5.08 6.04
C GLU A 86 -3.51 -6.52 6.46
N ALA A 87 -4.36 -7.23 5.71
CA ALA A 87 -4.39 -8.69 5.69
C ALA A 87 -3.11 -9.21 5.00
N SER A 88 -1.99 -9.21 5.73
CA SER A 88 -0.65 -9.39 5.15
C SER A 88 -0.46 -10.77 4.51
N ASN A 89 -1.16 -11.79 5.02
CA ASN A 89 -1.20 -13.11 4.40
C ASN A 89 -1.83 -13.07 3.00
N TYR A 90 -2.93 -12.33 2.82
CA TYR A 90 -3.57 -12.22 1.51
C TYR A 90 -2.75 -11.36 0.55
N LEU A 91 -2.19 -10.25 1.02
CA LEU A 91 -1.32 -9.42 0.17
C LEU A 91 -0.04 -10.17 -0.25
N TRP A 92 0.45 -11.10 0.58
CA TRP A 92 1.57 -11.97 0.21
C TRP A 92 1.23 -12.90 -0.97
N GLU A 93 0.01 -13.47 -1.01
CA GLU A 93 -0.48 -14.26 -2.15
C GLU A 93 -0.41 -13.49 -3.48
N LEU A 94 -0.50 -12.15 -3.41
CA LEU A 94 -0.49 -11.20 -4.50
C LEU A 94 0.77 -10.32 -4.50
N TYR A 95 1.92 -10.85 -4.04
CA TYR A 95 3.19 -10.11 -3.93
C TYR A 95 3.56 -9.34 -5.22
N TYR A 96 3.33 -9.96 -6.39
CA TYR A 96 3.63 -9.39 -7.72
C TYR A 96 2.51 -8.49 -8.28
N GLY A 97 1.45 -8.26 -7.51
CA GLY A 97 0.23 -7.57 -7.91
C GLY A 97 -0.81 -8.49 -8.55
N GLY A 98 -2.07 -8.08 -8.51
CA GLY A 98 -3.20 -8.82 -9.06
C GLY A 98 -4.54 -8.32 -8.54
N TRP A 99 -5.65 -8.86 -9.06
CA TRP A 99 -6.97 -8.50 -8.58
C TRP A 99 -7.20 -9.11 -7.20
N ALA A 100 -7.38 -8.25 -6.20
CA ALA A 100 -7.74 -8.64 -4.85
C ALA A 100 -9.26 -8.94 -4.74
N ALA A 101 -10.05 -8.32 -5.60
CA ALA A 101 -11.46 -8.62 -5.86
C ALA A 101 -11.81 -8.14 -7.28
N THR A 102 -13.00 -8.45 -7.77
CA THR A 102 -13.48 -7.90 -9.06
C THR A 102 -13.40 -6.38 -9.05
N ASN A 103 -12.67 -5.81 -10.02
CA ASN A 103 -12.47 -4.36 -10.20
C ASN A 103 -11.65 -3.67 -9.07
N ILE A 104 -10.97 -4.45 -8.22
CA ILE A 104 -10.04 -3.96 -7.17
C ILE A 104 -8.66 -4.61 -7.37
N TYR A 105 -7.67 -3.84 -7.81
CA TYR A 105 -6.32 -4.31 -8.15
C TYR A 105 -5.31 -3.90 -7.07
N PHE A 106 -4.62 -4.88 -6.49
CA PHE A 106 -3.46 -4.65 -5.65
C PHE A 106 -2.22 -4.49 -6.53
N LEU A 107 -1.46 -3.42 -6.34
CA LEU A 107 -0.27 -3.16 -7.14
C LEU A 107 0.89 -4.13 -6.84
N GLY A 108 0.84 -4.83 -5.70
CA GLY A 108 1.92 -5.68 -5.19
C GLY A 108 2.76 -4.95 -4.14
N TYR A 109 3.77 -5.63 -3.61
CA TYR A 109 4.70 -5.04 -2.65
C TYR A 109 5.50 -3.87 -3.26
N ALA A 110 5.80 -3.99 -4.55
CA ALA A 110 6.13 -2.89 -5.44
C ALA A 110 5.60 -3.27 -6.83
N GLY A 111 5.19 -2.29 -7.61
CA GLY A 111 4.61 -2.57 -8.92
C GLY A 111 4.50 -1.37 -9.84
N VAL A 112 4.38 -1.63 -11.14
CA VAL A 112 3.97 -0.63 -12.13
C VAL A 112 2.92 -1.26 -13.06
N VAL A 113 1.85 -0.51 -13.32
CA VAL A 113 0.82 -0.86 -14.29
C VAL A 113 0.51 0.34 -15.19
N LYS A 114 -0.18 0.09 -16.29
CA LYS A 114 -0.74 1.12 -17.15
C LYS A 114 -2.25 1.22 -16.94
N PHE A 115 -2.78 2.43 -17.03
CA PHE A 115 -4.22 2.68 -17.02
C PHE A 115 -4.55 3.79 -18.02
N GLY A 116 -5.18 3.43 -19.13
CA GLY A 116 -5.24 4.32 -20.30
C GLY A 116 -3.84 4.70 -20.78
N ASN A 117 -3.55 6.00 -20.87
CA ASN A 117 -2.23 6.51 -21.21
C ASN A 117 -1.33 6.79 -19.99
N LEU A 118 -1.78 6.45 -18.77
CA LEU A 118 -1.02 6.70 -17.54
C LEU A 118 -0.15 5.50 -17.18
N ARG A 119 1.06 5.78 -16.72
CA ARG A 119 1.94 4.81 -16.09
C ARG A 119 2.00 5.06 -14.57
N ILE A 120 1.52 4.08 -13.81
CA ILE A 120 1.28 4.21 -12.36
C ILE A 120 2.18 3.23 -11.63
N GLY A 121 3.13 3.75 -10.86
CA GLY A 121 4.01 2.96 -10.01
C GLY A 121 3.62 3.07 -8.53
N GLY A 122 4.13 2.17 -7.70
CA GLY A 122 3.98 2.31 -6.27
C GLY A 122 4.80 1.34 -5.44
N LEU A 123 4.92 1.70 -4.17
CA LEU A 123 5.65 0.98 -3.13
C LEU A 123 4.73 0.80 -1.93
N SER A 124 4.46 -0.46 -1.58
CA SER A 124 3.64 -0.81 -0.42
C SER A 124 4.47 -0.81 0.86
N GLY A 125 3.80 -0.53 1.98
CA GLY A 125 4.36 -0.64 3.32
C GLY A 125 4.94 0.64 3.90
N ILE A 126 5.43 0.52 5.12
CA ILE A 126 6.08 1.61 5.87
C ILE A 126 7.56 1.34 6.08
N TYR A 127 8.37 2.39 6.22
CA TYR A 127 9.82 2.25 6.33
C TYR A 127 10.26 1.98 7.77
N ASN A 128 10.98 0.88 7.97
CA ASN A 128 11.72 0.61 9.19
C ASN A 128 13.17 0.24 8.87
N GLY A 129 14.12 1.03 9.38
CA GLY A 129 15.55 0.82 9.12
C GLY A 129 16.09 -0.52 9.64
N ARG A 130 15.43 -1.14 10.63
CA ARG A 130 15.84 -2.44 11.19
C ARG A 130 15.63 -3.59 10.21
N ASP A 131 14.56 -3.52 9.44
CA ASP A 131 14.14 -4.61 8.54
C ASP A 131 14.44 -4.31 7.07
N TYR A 132 14.80 -3.07 6.73
CA TYR A 132 14.98 -2.62 5.35
C TYR A 132 15.95 -3.50 4.54
N HIS A 133 17.04 -3.96 5.15
CA HIS A 133 18.03 -4.81 4.50
C HIS A 133 17.74 -6.30 4.60
N SER A 134 16.69 -6.71 5.32
CA SER A 134 16.28 -8.11 5.39
C SER A 134 15.60 -8.55 4.08
N GLY A 135 15.34 -9.85 3.92
CA GLY A 135 14.38 -10.33 2.94
C GLY A 135 12.96 -10.40 3.50
N HIS A 136 12.06 -11.00 2.72
CA HIS A 136 10.69 -11.31 3.08
C HIS A 136 10.58 -12.74 3.64
N PHE A 137 10.94 -12.92 4.90
CA PHE A 137 11.02 -14.23 5.58
C PHE A 137 9.78 -14.57 6.39
N GLU A 138 8.91 -13.59 6.61
CA GLU A 138 7.74 -13.66 7.49
C GLU A 138 6.64 -14.53 6.88
N ARG A 139 6.09 -15.47 7.64
CA ARG A 139 4.95 -16.31 7.20
C ARG A 139 3.96 -16.50 8.35
N PRO A 140 2.66 -16.68 8.06
CA PRO A 140 1.69 -17.11 9.06
C PRO A 140 2.07 -18.47 9.68
N PRO A 141 1.73 -18.72 10.96
CA PRO A 141 1.19 -17.76 11.91
C PRO A 141 2.25 -16.74 12.35
N TYR A 142 1.91 -15.45 12.26
CA TYR A 142 2.83 -14.38 12.64
C TYR A 142 2.95 -14.26 14.16
N ASN A 143 4.15 -14.01 14.64
CA ASN A 143 4.38 -13.53 16.00
C ASN A 143 4.35 -11.98 16.04
N LYS A 144 4.49 -11.40 17.25
CA LYS A 144 4.46 -9.94 17.48
C LYS A 144 5.46 -9.12 16.66
N ASN A 145 6.59 -9.72 16.29
CA ASN A 145 7.61 -9.04 15.49
C ASN A 145 7.33 -9.23 14.00
N THR A 146 7.07 -10.47 13.56
CA THR A 146 6.87 -10.78 12.14
C THR A 146 5.58 -10.20 11.58
N ILE A 147 4.56 -9.98 12.42
CA ILE A 147 3.33 -9.30 11.99
C ILE A 147 3.57 -7.82 11.66
N ARG A 148 4.61 -7.23 12.26
CA ARG A 148 5.03 -5.85 11.99
C ARG A 148 6.01 -5.80 10.81
N SER A 149 7.01 -6.68 10.83
CA SER A 149 8.04 -6.65 9.80
C SER A 149 7.51 -7.02 8.41
N VAL A 150 6.43 -7.82 8.28
CA VAL A 150 5.87 -8.26 6.99
C VAL A 150 5.41 -7.12 6.07
N TYR A 151 5.01 -5.97 6.61
CA TYR A 151 4.62 -4.79 5.83
C TYR A 151 5.72 -3.73 5.76
N HIS A 152 6.90 -3.97 6.35
CA HIS A 152 7.99 -3.02 6.24
C HIS A 152 8.59 -3.04 4.84
N VAL A 153 8.91 -1.86 4.30
CA VAL A 153 9.58 -1.68 3.01
C VAL A 153 10.91 -2.45 3.00
N ARG A 154 11.20 -3.15 1.90
CA ARG A 154 12.47 -3.86 1.69
C ARG A 154 13.33 -3.20 0.63
N GLU A 155 14.64 -3.28 0.82
CA GLU A 155 15.63 -2.80 -0.13
C GLU A 155 15.45 -3.48 -1.50
N TYR A 156 15.13 -4.77 -1.54
CA TYR A 156 14.88 -5.49 -2.78
C TYR A 156 13.77 -4.85 -3.63
N ASP A 157 12.67 -4.44 -3.01
CA ASP A 157 11.54 -3.81 -3.70
C ASP A 157 11.90 -2.44 -4.25
N VAL A 158 12.65 -1.66 -3.46
CA VAL A 158 13.16 -0.35 -3.85
C VAL A 158 14.17 -0.47 -5.00
N HIS A 159 15.09 -1.44 -4.95
CA HIS A 159 16.06 -1.65 -6.03
C HIS A 159 15.41 -2.00 -7.36
N LYS A 160 14.33 -2.80 -7.36
CA LYS A 160 13.54 -3.07 -8.58
C LYS A 160 13.02 -1.75 -9.18
N LEU A 161 12.39 -0.91 -8.35
CA LEU A 161 11.84 0.38 -8.80
C LEU A 161 12.94 1.35 -9.26
N MET A 162 14.12 1.32 -8.64
CA MET A 162 15.27 2.13 -9.08
C MET A 162 15.78 1.77 -10.48
N GLN A 163 15.43 0.58 -11.02
CA GLN A 163 15.78 0.18 -12.38
C GLN A 163 14.88 0.79 -13.46
N LEU A 164 13.79 1.48 -13.09
CA LEU A 164 12.91 2.11 -14.06
C LEU A 164 13.64 3.24 -14.80
N GLU A 165 13.54 3.22 -16.13
CA GLU A 165 14.07 4.24 -17.02
C GLU A 165 12.94 5.01 -17.70
N GLU A 166 11.82 4.36 -18.00
CA GLU A 166 10.65 5.04 -18.56
C GLU A 166 9.98 5.96 -17.52
N PRO A 167 9.51 7.14 -17.93
CA PRO A 167 8.88 8.10 -17.02
C PRO A 167 7.57 7.55 -16.44
N LEU A 168 7.28 7.93 -15.19
CA LEU A 168 6.02 7.64 -14.50
C LEU A 168 5.14 8.88 -14.45
N ASP A 169 3.83 8.69 -14.62
CA ASP A 169 2.86 9.76 -14.41
C ASP A 169 2.51 9.90 -12.94
N ILE A 170 2.28 8.78 -12.27
CA ILE A 170 1.83 8.72 -10.88
C ILE A 170 2.70 7.73 -10.12
N PHE A 171 3.08 8.08 -8.90
CA PHE A 171 3.69 7.16 -7.94
C PHE A 171 2.95 7.17 -6.61
N LEU A 172 2.74 5.99 -6.03
CA LEU A 172 2.09 5.81 -4.73
C LEU A 172 3.08 5.31 -3.68
N SER A 173 3.06 5.87 -2.49
CA SER A 173 3.70 5.29 -1.30
C SER A 173 2.83 5.51 -0.08
N HIS A 174 2.77 4.57 0.87
CA HIS A 174 1.97 4.79 2.07
C HIS A 174 2.58 5.91 2.93
N ASP A 175 3.83 5.71 3.34
CA ASP A 175 4.63 6.74 4.01
C ASP A 175 4.99 7.88 3.06
N TRP A 176 5.18 9.05 3.65
CA TRP A 176 5.65 10.23 2.93
C TRP A 176 7.14 10.10 2.64
N PRO A 177 7.64 10.64 1.52
CA PRO A 177 9.08 10.83 1.34
C PRO A 177 9.66 11.75 2.44
N VAL A 178 10.74 11.33 3.10
CA VAL A 178 11.45 12.19 4.06
C VAL A 178 11.84 13.50 3.39
N GLY A 179 11.62 14.62 4.08
CA GLY A 179 11.95 15.97 3.60
C GLY A 179 10.92 16.58 2.64
N ILE A 180 9.81 15.89 2.33
CA ILE A 180 8.75 16.44 1.47
C ILE A 180 8.15 17.73 2.04
N THR A 181 8.21 17.90 3.37
CA THR A 181 7.73 19.08 4.08
C THR A 181 8.46 20.37 3.69
N ASP A 182 9.69 20.26 3.21
CA ASP A 182 10.49 21.41 2.74
C ASP A 182 9.90 22.06 1.47
N TYR A 183 8.99 21.35 0.78
CA TYR A 183 8.39 21.75 -0.49
C TYR A 183 6.92 22.19 -0.38
N GLY A 184 6.42 22.35 0.84
CA GLY A 184 5.05 22.78 1.14
C GLY A 184 4.98 23.72 2.36
N ASP A 185 3.78 23.93 2.90
CA ASP A 185 3.58 24.78 4.08
C ASP A 185 3.83 23.99 5.38
N SER A 186 5.11 23.76 5.69
CA SER A 186 5.53 23.06 6.91
C SER A 186 5.09 23.78 8.19
N LYS A 187 4.95 25.11 8.17
CA LYS A 187 4.49 25.89 9.33
C LYS A 187 3.04 25.55 9.66
N SER A 188 2.15 25.50 8.67
CA SER A 188 0.76 25.11 8.88
C SER A 188 0.65 23.64 9.30
N LEU A 189 1.50 22.75 8.76
CA LEU A 189 1.55 21.35 9.18
C LEU A 189 1.91 21.22 10.66
N ILE A 190 2.98 21.89 11.11
CA ILE A 190 3.43 21.87 12.51
C ILE A 190 2.38 22.50 13.44
N GLN A 191 1.65 23.53 12.99
CA GLN A 191 0.53 24.07 13.76
C GLN A 191 -0.60 23.06 13.96
N GLN A 192 -0.86 22.20 12.97
CA GLN A 192 -1.90 21.17 13.05
C GLN A 192 -1.43 19.93 13.83
N LYS A 193 -0.16 19.53 13.66
CA LYS A 193 0.47 18.39 14.33
C LYS A 193 1.83 18.82 14.91
N PRO A 194 1.85 19.44 16.11
CA PRO A 194 3.07 19.96 16.74
C PRO A 194 4.18 18.91 16.94
N ASP A 195 3.80 17.66 17.20
CA ASP A 195 4.74 16.56 17.41
C ASP A 195 5.63 16.29 16.18
N PHE A 196 5.18 16.67 14.98
CA PHE A 196 5.99 16.55 13.76
C PHE A 196 7.17 17.51 13.71
N GLN A 197 7.22 18.55 14.55
CA GLN A 197 8.31 19.52 14.50
C GLN A 197 9.67 18.86 14.69
N GLU A 198 9.82 18.03 15.73
CA GLU A 198 11.08 17.35 16.03
C GLU A 198 11.47 16.39 14.90
N GLU A 199 10.51 15.64 14.36
CA GLU A 199 10.76 14.68 13.28
C GLU A 199 11.11 15.35 11.94
N ILE A 200 10.52 16.50 11.65
CA ILE A 200 10.86 17.32 10.47
C ILE A 200 12.28 17.85 10.61
N GLU A 201 12.62 18.44 11.76
CA GLU A 201 13.96 18.98 12.04
C GLU A 201 15.04 17.88 12.02
N ALA A 202 14.73 16.70 12.55
CA ALA A 202 15.63 15.55 12.58
C ALA A 202 15.68 14.76 11.26
N ARG A 203 14.83 15.09 10.28
CA ARG A 203 14.63 14.32 9.02
C ARG A 203 14.32 12.84 9.25
N THR A 204 13.42 12.59 10.19
CA THR A 204 12.91 11.25 10.51
C THR A 204 11.45 11.07 10.12
N LEU A 205 10.69 12.15 9.85
CA LEU A 205 9.31 12.06 9.41
C LEU A 205 9.22 11.44 8.00
N GLY A 206 8.75 10.19 7.93
CA GLY A 206 8.51 9.45 6.69
C GLY A 206 9.61 8.46 6.26
N SER A 207 9.57 8.08 5.00
CA SER A 207 10.36 7.00 4.40
C SER A 207 11.57 7.52 3.61
N LYS A 208 12.77 7.10 4.04
CA LYS A 208 14.03 7.39 3.34
C LYS A 208 14.08 6.73 1.95
N PRO A 209 13.64 5.47 1.77
CA PRO A 209 13.58 4.88 0.44
C PRO A 209 12.57 5.56 -0.49
N ALA A 210 11.44 6.06 0.04
CA ALA A 210 10.50 6.84 -0.75
C ALA A 210 11.14 8.15 -1.27
N ALA A 211 11.94 8.84 -0.44
CA ALA A 211 12.70 10.02 -0.87
C ALA A 211 13.72 9.71 -1.99
N LEU A 212 14.43 8.58 -1.88
CA LEU A 212 15.35 8.10 -2.93
C LEU A 212 14.61 7.88 -4.25
N LEU A 213 13.45 7.23 -4.20
CA LEU A 213 12.61 6.95 -5.37
C LEU A 213 12.03 8.24 -5.97
N LEU A 214 11.60 9.19 -5.14
CA LEU A 214 11.12 10.49 -5.60
C LEU A 214 12.20 11.24 -6.40
N GLU A 215 13.43 11.24 -5.92
CA GLU A 215 14.58 11.88 -6.59
C GLU A 215 14.94 11.16 -7.90
N LYS A 216 14.89 9.82 -7.93
CA LYS A 216 15.22 9.01 -9.12
C LYS A 216 14.14 9.06 -10.19
N LEU A 217 12.88 8.86 -9.81
CA LEU A 217 11.77 8.58 -10.72
C LEU A 217 11.06 9.84 -11.20
N LYS A 218 11.07 10.91 -10.38
CA LYS A 218 10.52 12.24 -10.71
C LYS A 218 9.13 12.19 -11.36
N PRO A 219 8.16 11.44 -10.80
CA PRO A 219 6.83 11.29 -11.42
C PRO A 219 6.09 12.63 -11.46
N ARG A 220 5.12 12.78 -12.36
CA ARG A 220 4.33 14.03 -12.39
C ARG A 220 3.52 14.24 -11.10
N TYR A 221 3.04 13.15 -10.52
CA TYR A 221 2.30 13.12 -9.26
C TYR A 221 2.87 12.09 -8.29
N TRP A 222 2.90 12.45 -7.01
CA TRP A 222 3.20 11.54 -5.92
C TRP A 222 2.08 11.60 -4.89
N PHE A 223 1.49 10.45 -4.55
CA PHE A 223 0.41 10.38 -3.56
C PHE A 223 0.80 9.51 -2.37
N SER A 224 0.49 10.01 -1.17
CA SER A 224 0.78 9.32 0.09
C SER A 224 -0.33 9.44 1.14
N ALA A 225 -0.19 8.70 2.24
CA ALA A 225 -1.16 8.68 3.34
C ALA A 225 -0.44 8.55 4.69
N HIS A 226 -0.86 7.60 5.52
CA HIS A 226 -0.29 7.22 6.82
C HIS A 226 -0.42 8.29 7.93
N LEU A 227 0.06 9.51 7.70
CA LEU A 227 0.18 10.56 8.71
C LEU A 227 -1.15 11.27 9.09
N HIS A 228 -2.30 10.75 8.64
CA HIS A 228 -3.66 11.24 8.94
C HIS A 228 -3.80 12.76 8.90
N CYS A 229 -3.30 13.37 7.82
CA CYS A 229 -3.46 14.79 7.56
C CYS A 229 -3.31 15.08 6.07
N LYS A 230 -3.97 16.16 5.63
CA LYS A 230 -3.77 16.66 4.26
C LYS A 230 -2.52 17.53 4.19
N PHE A 231 -1.63 17.20 3.26
CA PHE A 231 -0.49 18.05 2.92
C PHE A 231 -0.24 18.06 1.43
N ALA A 232 0.10 19.22 0.89
CA ALA A 232 0.40 19.39 -0.53
C ALA A 232 1.75 20.08 -0.67
N ALA A 233 2.55 19.59 -1.61
CA ALA A 233 3.88 20.12 -1.89
C ALA A 233 4.19 20.07 -3.39
N SER A 234 5.15 20.88 -3.82
CA SER A 234 5.62 20.91 -5.21
C SER A 234 7.14 20.79 -5.25
N VAL A 235 7.62 19.64 -5.72
CA VAL A 235 9.05 19.33 -5.76
C VAL A 235 9.59 19.70 -7.13
N GLN A 236 10.36 20.79 -7.19
CA GLN A 236 11.08 21.17 -8.39
C GLN A 236 12.36 20.34 -8.48
N HIS A 237 12.46 19.50 -9.51
CA HIS A 237 13.64 18.68 -9.73
C HIS A 237 14.75 19.50 -10.38
N GLY A 238 15.99 19.29 -9.93
CA GLY A 238 17.18 19.85 -10.58
C GLY A 238 17.37 19.25 -11.97
N GLY A 239 17.28 20.07 -13.01
CA GLY A 239 17.39 19.68 -14.42
C GLY A 239 17.01 20.83 -15.37
N SER A 240 17.42 20.74 -16.63
CA SER A 240 17.09 21.75 -17.66
C SER A 240 15.64 21.69 -18.15
N ASP A 241 14.91 20.63 -17.82
CA ASP A 241 13.53 20.38 -18.26
C ASP A 241 12.46 21.03 -17.37
N GLY A 242 12.86 21.57 -16.20
CA GLY A 242 11.93 22.18 -15.25
C GLY A 242 10.89 21.22 -14.69
N SER A 243 11.18 19.92 -14.66
CA SER A 243 10.25 18.90 -14.16
C SER A 243 9.81 19.14 -12.71
N VAL A 244 8.51 18.98 -12.45
CA VAL A 244 7.89 19.18 -11.14
C VAL A 244 7.06 17.95 -10.77
N THR A 245 7.27 17.43 -9.56
CA THR A 245 6.36 16.47 -8.94
C THR A 245 5.36 17.20 -8.04
N LYS A 246 4.07 16.98 -8.28
CA LYS A 246 3.00 17.44 -7.38
C LYS A 246 2.75 16.36 -6.33
N PHE A 247 3.08 16.67 -5.09
CA PHE A 247 2.84 15.79 -3.96
C PHE A 247 1.50 16.11 -3.30
N LEU A 248 0.74 15.07 -2.95
CA LEU A 248 -0.45 15.19 -2.14
C LEU A 248 -0.54 14.01 -1.17
N ALA A 249 -0.67 14.31 0.10
CA ALA A 249 -1.08 13.37 1.12
C ALA A 249 -2.48 13.67 1.62
N LEU A 250 -3.21 12.63 1.98
CA LEU A 250 -4.60 12.70 2.43
C LEU A 250 -4.80 11.94 3.74
N ASP A 251 -5.90 12.28 4.39
CA ASP A 251 -6.32 11.71 5.68
C ASP A 251 -6.97 10.32 5.52
N LYS A 252 -7.30 9.69 6.64
CA LYS A 252 -8.15 8.50 6.67
C LYS A 252 -9.62 8.84 6.48
N CYS A 253 -10.42 7.90 5.95
CA CYS A 253 -11.86 8.07 5.83
C CYS A 253 -12.51 8.41 7.19
N GLY A 254 -13.27 9.50 7.25
CA GLY A 254 -13.95 9.92 8.48
C GLY A 254 -14.64 11.28 8.39
N PRO A 255 -15.56 11.59 9.32
CA PRO A 255 -16.27 12.87 9.36
C PRO A 255 -15.31 14.07 9.48
N GLY A 256 -15.51 15.10 8.66
CA GLY A 256 -14.69 16.33 8.68
C GLY A 256 -13.25 16.18 8.17
N LYS A 257 -12.79 14.95 7.93
CA LYS A 257 -11.43 14.65 7.47
C LYS A 257 -11.28 14.84 5.96
N LYS A 258 -10.07 15.18 5.52
CA LYS A 258 -9.74 15.43 4.10
C LYS A 258 -9.15 14.17 3.47
N PHE A 259 -9.96 13.12 3.37
CA PHE A 259 -9.51 11.78 2.97
C PHE A 259 -9.58 11.50 1.48
N LEU A 260 -10.39 12.25 0.72
CA LEU A 260 -10.60 12.06 -0.71
C LEU A 260 -10.34 13.36 -1.47
N GLN A 261 -9.63 13.27 -2.59
CA GLN A 261 -9.49 14.36 -3.54
C GLN A 261 -9.60 13.86 -4.97
N ILE A 262 -10.48 14.47 -5.77
CA ILE A 262 -10.61 14.16 -7.19
C ILE A 262 -9.78 15.15 -8.00
N ILE A 263 -8.97 14.64 -8.91
CA ILE A 263 -8.13 15.42 -9.82
C ILE A 263 -8.45 15.11 -11.28
N ASP A 264 -8.25 16.10 -12.13
CA ASP A 264 -8.34 15.97 -13.57
C ASP A 264 -6.95 15.78 -14.17
N ILE A 265 -6.73 14.64 -14.83
CA ILE A 265 -5.52 14.36 -15.59
C ILE A 265 -5.88 14.29 -17.08
N LYS A 266 -5.08 14.97 -17.91
CA LYS A 266 -5.22 14.90 -19.37
C LYS A 266 -4.95 13.45 -19.82
N SER A 267 -5.93 12.88 -20.51
CA SER A 267 -5.87 11.53 -21.02
C SER A 267 -6.46 11.47 -22.42
N GLU A 268 -5.97 10.53 -23.23
CA GLU A 268 -6.64 10.15 -24.47
C GLU A 268 -7.97 9.42 -24.16
N PRO A 269 -8.88 9.31 -25.13
CA PRO A 269 -10.06 8.45 -25.01
C PRO A 269 -9.65 7.00 -24.70
N GLY A 270 -10.47 6.29 -23.92
CA GLY A 270 -10.20 4.95 -23.41
C GLY A 270 -9.91 3.85 -24.46
N PRO A 271 -9.70 2.60 -24.03
CA PRO A 271 -10.25 2.02 -22.80
C PRO A 271 -9.45 2.36 -21.52
N PHE A 272 -10.17 2.53 -20.42
CA PHE A 272 -9.64 2.74 -19.07
C PHE A 272 -9.62 1.41 -18.33
N GLU A 273 -8.63 0.58 -18.66
CA GLU A 273 -8.40 -0.74 -18.07
C GLU A 273 -6.99 -0.80 -17.48
N VAL A 274 -6.81 -1.62 -16.44
CA VAL A 274 -5.47 -1.93 -15.90
C VAL A 274 -4.77 -2.89 -16.86
N LEU A 275 -3.57 -2.50 -17.30
CA LEU A 275 -2.70 -3.29 -18.16
C LEU A 275 -1.34 -3.49 -17.50
N TYR A 276 -0.71 -4.63 -17.77
CA TYR A 276 0.66 -4.88 -17.34
C TYR A 276 1.64 -3.91 -17.99
N ASP A 277 2.63 -3.50 -17.21
CA ASP A 277 3.75 -2.71 -17.69
C ASP A 277 4.92 -3.61 -18.13
N GLU A 278 5.36 -3.42 -19.37
CA GLU A 278 6.40 -4.24 -20.01
C GLU A 278 7.76 -4.12 -19.32
N GLU A 279 8.22 -2.90 -19.00
CA GLU A 279 9.51 -2.65 -18.37
C GLU A 279 9.51 -3.25 -16.95
N TRP A 280 8.44 -3.05 -16.19
CA TRP A 280 8.31 -3.59 -14.84
C TRP A 280 8.34 -5.11 -14.78
N LEU A 281 7.62 -5.77 -15.68
CA LEU A 281 7.65 -7.24 -15.75
C LEU A 281 9.03 -7.76 -16.22
N ALA A 282 9.74 -7.02 -17.07
CA ALA A 282 11.12 -7.35 -17.44
C ALA A 282 12.08 -7.24 -16.24
N ILE A 283 11.96 -6.19 -15.43
CA ILE A 283 12.70 -6.00 -14.18
C ILE A 283 12.38 -7.14 -13.21
N THR A 284 11.10 -7.45 -13.01
CA THR A 284 10.64 -8.53 -12.13
C THR A 284 11.25 -9.87 -12.55
N ARG A 285 11.26 -10.17 -13.85
CA ARG A 285 11.89 -11.39 -14.38
C ARG A 285 13.39 -11.46 -14.08
N LYS A 286 14.12 -10.35 -14.20
CA LYS A 286 15.56 -10.31 -13.88
C LYS A 286 15.84 -10.42 -12.38
N PHE A 287 14.99 -9.84 -11.54
CA PHE A 287 15.19 -9.82 -10.09
C PHE A 287 14.78 -11.13 -9.40
N ASN A 288 13.98 -11.98 -10.05
CA ASN A 288 13.46 -13.21 -9.45
C ASN A 288 14.55 -14.14 -8.90
N SER A 289 15.73 -14.23 -9.54
CA SER A 289 16.83 -15.07 -9.07
C SER A 289 17.51 -14.58 -7.79
N VAL A 290 17.27 -13.33 -7.41
CA VAL A 290 17.84 -12.71 -6.20
C VAL A 290 16.77 -12.31 -5.18
N PHE A 291 15.53 -12.82 -5.33
CA PHE A 291 14.43 -12.58 -4.40
C PHE A 291 14.81 -13.07 -2.98
N PRO A 292 15.00 -12.16 -2.00
CA PRO A 292 15.41 -12.57 -0.66
C PRO A 292 14.22 -13.07 0.16
N LEU A 293 14.12 -14.38 0.40
CA LEU A 293 13.08 -15.01 1.23
C LEU A 293 13.57 -15.38 2.65
N THR A 294 14.70 -14.79 3.08
CA THR A 294 15.32 -15.03 4.38
C THR A 294 15.66 -13.70 5.02
N GLU A 295 16.03 -13.67 6.30
CA GLU A 295 16.52 -12.45 6.97
C GLU A 295 17.80 -11.89 6.34
N ARG A 296 18.48 -12.64 5.46
CA ARG A 296 19.69 -12.17 4.77
C ARG A 296 19.34 -11.17 3.69
N ARG A 297 20.16 -10.12 3.61
CA ARG A 297 20.16 -9.14 2.53
C ARG A 297 20.31 -9.80 1.16
N ALA A 298 19.56 -9.30 0.18
CA ALA A 298 19.69 -9.73 -1.21
C ALA A 298 21.10 -9.49 -1.74
N ASN A 299 21.60 -10.43 -2.54
CA ASN A 299 22.86 -10.26 -3.26
C ASN A 299 22.59 -9.76 -4.67
N PHE A 300 22.76 -8.45 -4.89
CA PHE A 300 22.52 -7.82 -6.18
C PHE A 300 23.67 -8.01 -7.20
N SER A 301 24.80 -8.63 -6.84
CA SER A 301 25.95 -8.78 -7.74
C SER A 301 25.66 -9.62 -9.00
N SER A 302 24.67 -10.51 -8.94
CA SER A 302 24.25 -11.35 -10.08
C SER A 302 23.12 -10.73 -10.91
N ALA A 303 22.47 -9.66 -10.43
CA ALA A 303 21.44 -8.95 -11.18
C ALA A 303 22.11 -7.99 -12.19
N THR A 304 22.59 -8.53 -13.32
CA THR A 304 23.11 -7.71 -14.42
C THR A 304 22.02 -6.76 -14.93
N MET A 305 22.33 -5.46 -15.03
CA MET A 305 21.37 -4.38 -15.31
C MET A 305 20.76 -4.38 -16.72
N ASN A 306 21.22 -5.23 -17.64
CA ASN A 306 20.64 -5.28 -18.98
C ASN A 306 19.33 -6.09 -18.97
N ILE A 307 18.19 -5.38 -19.00
CA ILE A 307 16.86 -5.99 -19.05
C ILE A 307 16.37 -6.27 -20.47
N GLN A 308 17.11 -5.92 -21.53
CA GLN A 308 16.61 -5.91 -22.91
C GLN A 308 16.08 -7.27 -23.37
N GLU A 309 16.81 -8.35 -23.11
CA GLU A 309 16.38 -9.71 -23.45
C GLU A 309 15.11 -10.10 -22.69
N SER A 310 15.01 -9.74 -21.39
CA SER A 310 13.78 -9.95 -20.62
C SER A 310 12.63 -9.12 -21.14
N ARG A 311 12.90 -7.90 -21.58
CA ARG A 311 11.92 -6.97 -22.11
C ARG A 311 11.34 -7.46 -23.43
N GLU A 312 12.17 -7.94 -24.34
CA GLU A 312 11.74 -8.57 -25.60
C GLU A 312 10.91 -9.84 -25.36
N TRP A 313 11.35 -10.70 -24.43
CA TRP A 313 10.58 -11.88 -24.02
C TRP A 313 9.20 -11.51 -23.49
N VAL A 314 9.16 -10.57 -22.54
CA VAL A 314 7.92 -10.11 -21.89
C VAL A 314 6.98 -9.49 -22.90
N ARG A 315 7.47 -8.59 -23.76
CA ARG A 315 6.66 -7.95 -24.81
C ARG A 315 5.93 -8.98 -25.65
N LYS A 316 6.64 -9.98 -26.18
CA LYS A 316 6.05 -11.04 -27.00
C LYS A 316 4.94 -11.79 -26.26
N LYS A 317 5.14 -12.10 -24.98
CA LYS A 317 4.15 -12.78 -24.13
C LYS A 317 2.95 -11.91 -23.78
N LEU A 318 3.15 -10.60 -23.60
CA LEU A 318 2.08 -9.66 -23.31
C LEU A 318 1.23 -9.34 -24.54
N GLU A 319 1.82 -9.29 -25.74
CA GLU A 319 1.07 -9.10 -27.00
C GLU A 319 0.01 -10.19 -27.20
N GLU A 320 0.35 -11.46 -26.91
CA GLU A 320 -0.59 -12.60 -26.96
C GLU A 320 -1.80 -12.42 -26.02
N ARG A 321 -1.64 -11.65 -24.94
CA ARG A 321 -2.68 -11.35 -23.94
C ARG A 321 -3.24 -9.94 -24.01
N GLN A 322 -2.82 -9.14 -24.99
CA GLN A 322 -3.16 -7.71 -25.07
C GLN A 322 -2.82 -6.97 -23.76
N PHE A 323 -1.73 -7.36 -23.09
CA PHE A 323 -1.24 -6.79 -21.84
C PHE A 323 -2.20 -6.92 -20.64
N LYS A 324 -3.30 -7.68 -20.73
CA LYS A 324 -4.28 -7.79 -19.65
C LYS A 324 -3.79 -8.67 -18.49
N PRO A 325 -4.03 -8.25 -17.23
CA PRO A 325 -3.83 -9.11 -16.07
C PRO A 325 -4.63 -10.42 -16.11
N PHE A 326 -4.21 -11.41 -15.31
CA PHE A 326 -5.02 -12.61 -15.09
C PHE A 326 -6.26 -12.28 -14.27
N GLU A 327 -7.37 -12.96 -14.55
CA GLU A 327 -8.66 -12.68 -13.92
C GLU A 327 -8.68 -12.98 -12.42
N PHE A 328 -9.54 -12.30 -11.67
CA PHE A 328 -9.74 -12.54 -10.25
C PHE A 328 -10.17 -13.98 -9.96
N VAL A 329 -9.54 -14.60 -8.96
CA VAL A 329 -9.94 -15.91 -8.43
C VAL A 329 -9.93 -15.88 -6.91
N ARG A 330 -11.01 -16.36 -6.29
CA ARG A 330 -11.09 -16.55 -4.84
C ARG A 330 -10.23 -17.75 -4.42
N THR A 331 -9.26 -17.49 -3.55
CA THR A 331 -8.34 -18.50 -2.98
C THR A 331 -8.83 -19.12 -1.67
N VAL A 332 -9.74 -18.45 -0.94
CA VAL A 332 -10.30 -18.91 0.33
C VAL A 332 -11.81 -18.58 0.41
N PRO A 333 -12.58 -19.22 1.29
CA PRO A 333 -13.96 -18.82 1.54
C PRO A 333 -14.02 -17.39 2.11
N ALA A 334 -15.01 -16.61 1.69
CA ALA A 334 -15.28 -15.29 2.24
C ALA A 334 -15.97 -15.39 3.61
N TYR A 335 -15.88 -14.33 4.39
CA TYR A 335 -16.66 -14.16 5.62
C TYR A 335 -18.15 -14.36 5.35
N ASN A 336 -18.84 -15.06 6.26
CA ASN A 336 -20.27 -15.22 6.24
C ASN A 336 -20.83 -14.91 7.64
N PRO A 337 -21.50 -13.77 7.86
CA PRO A 337 -22.03 -13.42 9.19
C PRO A 337 -23.10 -14.39 9.70
N SER A 338 -23.69 -15.21 8.82
CA SER A 338 -24.72 -16.19 9.18
C SER A 338 -24.17 -17.56 9.58
N GLN A 339 -22.86 -17.80 9.41
CA GLN A 339 -22.23 -19.09 9.71
C GLN A 339 -20.88 -18.86 10.39
N PRO A 340 -20.69 -19.30 11.66
CA PRO A 340 -19.37 -19.27 12.27
C PRO A 340 -18.41 -20.14 11.47
N PHE A 341 -17.17 -19.69 11.31
CA PHE A 341 -16.19 -20.35 10.46
C PHE A 341 -15.65 -21.64 11.13
N PHE A 342 -15.83 -22.81 10.51
CA PHE A 342 -15.44 -24.11 11.10
C PHE A 342 -14.45 -24.94 10.26
N ASP A 343 -14.06 -24.48 9.06
CA ASP A 343 -13.25 -25.30 8.14
C ASP A 343 -11.75 -24.98 8.19
N SER A 344 -10.93 -26.01 7.99
CA SER A 344 -9.48 -25.87 7.84
C SER A 344 -9.13 -25.26 6.47
N ILE A 345 -8.88 -23.95 6.42
CA ILE A 345 -8.30 -23.29 5.24
C ILE A 345 -6.81 -23.69 5.16
N PRO A 346 -6.27 -24.06 3.98
CA PRO A 346 -4.83 -24.20 3.77
C PRO A 346 -4.09 -22.97 4.32
N ASP A 347 -2.98 -23.18 5.05
CA ASP A 347 -2.29 -22.06 5.71
C ASP A 347 -1.71 -21.03 4.74
N ASN A 348 -1.46 -21.40 3.48
CA ASN A 348 -1.03 -20.50 2.42
C ASN A 348 -1.47 -21.03 1.04
N PRO A 349 -2.62 -20.57 0.48
CA PRO A 349 -3.04 -21.01 -0.85
C PRO A 349 -2.17 -20.34 -1.93
N GLN A 350 -1.71 -21.12 -2.92
CA GLN A 350 -1.10 -20.56 -4.12
C GLN A 350 -2.16 -19.81 -4.93
N ASN A 351 -1.97 -18.50 -5.13
CA ASN A 351 -2.92 -17.73 -5.91
C ASN A 351 -2.80 -18.06 -7.40
N PRO A 352 -3.89 -18.48 -8.08
CA PRO A 352 -3.84 -18.83 -9.51
C PRO A 352 -3.38 -17.68 -10.40
N GLN A 353 -3.64 -16.43 -10.03
CA GLN A 353 -3.15 -15.25 -10.76
C GLN A 353 -1.62 -15.16 -10.71
N THR A 354 -1.05 -15.32 -9.52
CA THR A 354 0.40 -15.30 -9.30
C THR A 354 1.09 -16.46 -9.99
N VAL A 355 0.53 -17.68 -9.91
CA VAL A 355 1.04 -18.85 -10.62
C VAL A 355 1.06 -18.59 -12.13
N SER A 356 -0.06 -18.13 -12.70
CA SER A 356 -0.16 -17.86 -14.14
C SER A 356 0.77 -16.75 -14.61
N LEU A 357 0.97 -15.70 -13.79
CA LEU A 357 1.93 -14.63 -14.07
C LEU A 357 3.36 -15.16 -14.12
N LEU A 358 3.77 -15.97 -13.15
CA LEU A 358 5.11 -16.54 -13.12
C LEU A 358 5.34 -17.52 -14.27
N GLU A 359 4.35 -18.34 -14.63
CA GLU A 359 4.38 -19.19 -15.82
C GLU A 359 4.56 -18.37 -17.11
N LEU A 360 3.82 -17.26 -17.26
CA LEU A 360 3.96 -16.34 -18.40
C LEU A 360 5.38 -15.76 -18.50
N LEU A 361 6.00 -15.45 -17.37
CA LEU A 361 7.37 -14.92 -17.28
C LEU A 361 8.45 -16.01 -17.39
N GLY A 362 8.07 -17.29 -17.36
CA GLY A 362 8.99 -18.43 -17.34
C GLY A 362 9.79 -18.52 -16.03
N LEU A 363 9.16 -18.19 -14.90
CA LEU A 363 9.76 -18.12 -13.57
C LEU A 363 9.22 -19.22 -12.64
N PRO A 364 10.03 -19.71 -11.69
CA PRO A 364 9.54 -20.61 -10.65
C PRO A 364 8.66 -19.87 -9.64
N TYR A 365 7.73 -20.59 -9.02
CA TYR A 365 6.97 -20.10 -7.87
C TYR A 365 7.83 -20.16 -6.60
N LEU A 366 8.11 -19.00 -5.99
CA LEU A 366 9.02 -18.90 -4.85
C LEU A 366 8.34 -18.59 -3.50
N LEU A 367 7.08 -18.13 -3.49
CA LEU A 367 6.44 -17.57 -2.28
C LEU A 367 6.20 -18.59 -1.16
N ASP A 368 6.17 -19.89 -1.49
CA ASP A 368 6.03 -20.99 -0.54
C ASP A 368 7.37 -21.53 -0.01
N THR A 369 8.50 -21.03 -0.50
CA THR A 369 9.80 -21.54 -0.10
C THR A 369 9.98 -21.30 1.41
N PRO A 370 10.09 -22.34 2.24
CA PRO A 370 10.28 -22.15 3.66
C PRO A 370 11.64 -21.48 3.88
N SER A 371 11.68 -20.50 4.79
CA SER A 371 12.94 -19.98 5.30
C SER A 371 13.73 -21.17 5.87
N PRO A 372 14.99 -21.41 5.45
CA PRO A 372 15.80 -22.48 6.02
C PRO A 372 16.19 -22.11 7.46
N VAL A 373 15.26 -22.26 8.39
CA VAL A 373 15.53 -22.22 9.83
C VAL A 373 15.81 -23.66 10.27
N THR A 374 17.00 -24.16 9.91
CA THR A 374 17.62 -25.29 10.61
C THR A 374 19.03 -24.89 11.02
N GLY A 375 19.10 -24.11 12.09
CA GLY A 375 20.28 -23.99 12.94
C GLY A 375 19.91 -24.57 14.30
N GLU A 376 20.63 -25.60 14.73
CA GLU A 376 20.42 -26.35 15.95
C GLU A 376 20.22 -25.46 17.19
N LYS A 377 19.23 -25.82 18.01
CA LYS A 377 19.03 -25.24 19.35
C LYS A 377 20.24 -25.59 20.22
N ILE A 378 21.21 -24.68 20.32
CA ILE A 378 22.15 -24.67 21.44
C ILE A 378 21.55 -23.79 22.51
N ALA A 379 21.07 -24.42 23.58
CA ALA A 379 20.62 -23.74 24.78
C ALA A 379 21.79 -23.01 25.45
N ILE A 380 21.62 -21.72 25.73
CA ILE A 380 22.47 -20.97 26.67
C ILE A 380 21.56 -20.31 27.71
N PRO A 381 21.89 -20.34 29.02
CA PRO A 381 20.95 -20.02 30.09
C PRO A 381 20.71 -18.52 30.26
N ALA A 382 19.53 -18.20 30.78
CA ALA A 382 19.11 -16.86 31.14
C ALA A 382 19.98 -16.23 32.25
N SER A 383 20.24 -14.93 32.12
CA SER A 383 20.44 -14.04 33.27
C SER A 383 19.93 -12.63 32.96
N LEU A 384 19.16 -12.09 33.91
CA LEU A 384 18.48 -10.81 33.91
C LEU A 384 19.43 -9.59 33.89
N ALA A 385 18.97 -8.52 33.23
CA ALA A 385 18.86 -7.19 33.83
C ALA A 385 17.87 -6.34 33.01
N SER A 386 16.81 -5.89 33.67
CA SER A 386 15.83 -4.93 33.17
C SER A 386 16.44 -3.53 33.12
N SER A 387 16.42 -2.89 31.95
CA SER A 387 16.50 -1.44 31.84
C SER A 387 15.18 -0.95 31.25
N ASP A 388 14.34 -0.38 32.12
CA ASP A 388 13.14 0.36 31.74
C ASP A 388 13.54 1.59 30.92
N PHE A 389 13.48 1.45 29.60
CA PHE A 389 13.31 2.57 28.69
C PHE A 389 12.00 2.35 27.95
N LYS A 390 11.00 3.20 28.24
CA LYS A 390 9.82 3.33 27.39
C LYS A 390 10.29 3.85 26.04
N THR A 391 10.45 2.96 25.08
CA THR A 391 10.50 3.33 23.67
C THR A 391 9.06 3.63 23.26
N TYR A 392 8.80 4.88 22.87
CA TYR A 392 7.58 5.19 22.13
C TYR A 392 7.67 4.44 20.80
N ASP A 393 6.75 3.51 20.57
CA ASP A 393 6.66 2.72 19.34
C ASP A 393 6.00 3.62 18.28
N SER A 394 6.82 4.38 17.54
CA SER A 394 6.38 5.38 16.55
C SER A 394 5.75 4.77 15.29
N GLU A 395 5.62 3.44 15.24
CA GLU A 395 5.04 2.69 14.11
C GLU A 395 3.51 2.60 14.18
N GLU A 396 2.91 2.93 15.33
CA GLU A 396 1.45 2.92 15.54
C GLU A 396 0.93 4.36 15.65
N ILE A 397 0.32 4.89 14.58
CA ILE A 397 -0.53 6.08 14.67
C ILE A 397 -1.90 5.63 15.20
N PRO A 398 -2.43 6.22 16.29
CA PRO A 398 -3.71 5.82 16.85
C PRO A 398 -4.83 5.82 15.80
N ILE A 399 -5.56 4.70 15.72
CA ILE A 399 -6.76 4.57 14.88
C ILE A 399 -7.84 5.59 15.29
N ASP A 400 -7.75 6.11 16.52
CA ASP A 400 -8.62 7.14 17.07
C ASP A 400 -7.85 8.44 17.35
N ASP A 401 -7.29 9.08 16.32
CA ASP A 401 -7.18 10.55 16.30
C ASP A 401 -8.61 11.15 16.28
N ILE A 402 -9.37 10.95 17.37
CA ILE A 402 -10.55 11.74 17.68
C ILE A 402 -10.00 13.13 17.97
N ASP A 403 -10.29 14.08 17.07
CA ASP A 403 -10.15 15.49 17.42
C ASP A 403 -11.11 15.73 18.60
N ASP A 404 -10.57 15.97 19.80
CA ASP A 404 -11.29 16.32 21.02
C ASP A 404 -12.04 17.66 20.84
N LEU A 405 -13.09 17.70 20.00
CA LEU A 405 -13.90 18.90 19.74
C LEU A 405 -15.41 18.67 19.84
N GLU A 406 -15.88 17.52 20.33
CA GLU A 406 -17.30 17.31 20.64
C GLU A 406 -17.52 16.73 22.04
N GLU A 407 -17.07 17.45 23.07
CA GLU A 407 -17.71 17.42 24.39
C GLU A 407 -17.65 18.82 25.02
N ILE A 408 -18.71 19.61 24.79
CA ILE A 408 -19.49 20.45 25.73
C ILE A 408 -20.31 21.41 24.85
N ALA A 409 -21.34 20.86 24.22
CA ALA A 409 -22.47 21.62 23.70
C ALA A 409 -23.77 21.08 24.34
N GLU A 410 -23.74 20.80 25.65
CA GLU A 410 -24.94 20.53 26.45
C GLU A 410 -24.83 21.28 27.79
N ALA A 411 -25.05 22.60 27.73
CA ALA A 411 -25.43 23.38 28.91
C ALA A 411 -26.21 24.63 28.49
N LYS A 412 -27.23 24.49 27.62
CA LYS A 412 -28.28 25.50 27.43
C LYS A 412 -29.62 24.84 27.11
N GLY A 413 -30.63 25.22 27.89
CA GLY A 413 -32.01 24.73 27.86
C GLY A 413 -32.48 24.52 29.30
N ASP A 414 -32.73 25.59 30.05
CA ASP A 414 -34.10 26.14 30.32
C ASP A 414 -34.69 25.42 31.56
N ASP A 415 -35.25 26.04 32.59
CA ASP A 415 -36.03 27.28 32.75
C ASP A 415 -36.26 27.47 34.30
N PRO A 416 -37.32 28.12 34.83
CA PRO A 416 -37.68 29.54 34.90
C PRO A 416 -37.80 30.06 36.35
N THR A 417 -37.91 31.39 36.49
CA THR A 417 -38.74 32.13 37.48
C THR A 417 -38.45 32.09 38.99
N ARG A 418 -38.52 33.34 39.52
CA ARG A 418 -39.19 33.83 40.75
C ARG A 418 -38.32 34.21 41.97
N GLU A 419 -38.44 35.52 42.23
CA GLU A 419 -38.28 36.31 43.46
C GLU A 419 -36.88 36.65 43.96
#